data_AF-A0A2T6CVV6-F1
#
_entry.id   AF-A0A2T6CVV6-F1
#
_cell.length_a   1.000
_cell.length_b   1.000
_cell.length_c   1.000
_cell.angle_alpha   90.00
_cell.angle_beta   90.00
_cell.angle_gamma   90.00
#
_symmetry.space_group_name_H-M   'P 1'
#
loop_
_entity.id
_entity.type
_entity.pdbx_description
1 polymer ?
#
loop_
_entity_poly.entity_id
_entity_poly.type
_entity_poly.pdbx_seq_one_letter_code
_entity_poly.pdbx_strand_id
1 'polypeptide(L)'
;MPELPAPDECANCGARIPRGAKACPECGADERTGWRDSSIYDGLDLPESAYADENTPAPRRRSTRVNGLPWYWWAVAAALLVGLLLWWLGALR
;
A
#
# COMPACT_ATOMS: atom_id res chain seq x y z
N MET A 1 12.00 10.68 16.12
CA MET A 1 10.86 11.55 15.71
C MET A 1 9.66 10.89 16.35
N PRO A 2 8.92 11.54 17.27
CA PRO A 2 7.84 10.86 17.95
C PRO A 2 6.76 10.49 16.92
N GLU A 3 6.46 9.20 16.77
CA GLU A 3 5.32 8.69 15.99
C GLU A 3 4.04 9.24 16.64
N LEU A 4 3.46 10.25 16.00
CA LEU A 4 2.15 10.77 16.39
C LEU A 4 1.12 9.70 16.04
N PRO A 5 0.24 9.31 16.98
CA PRO A 5 -0.77 8.30 16.70
C PRO A 5 -1.68 8.75 15.54
N ALA A 6 -2.06 7.80 14.69
CA ALA A 6 -2.97 8.07 13.57
C ALA A 6 -4.29 8.70 14.08
N PRO A 7 -4.77 9.79 13.47
CA PRO A 7 -6.01 10.45 13.89
C PRO A 7 -7.22 9.56 13.60
N ASP A 8 -8.33 9.75 14.31
CA ASP A 8 -9.57 8.98 14.09
C ASP A 8 -10.22 9.28 12.73
N GLU A 9 -9.98 10.48 12.20
CA GLU A 9 -10.45 10.94 10.89
C GLU A 9 -9.28 11.53 10.09
N CYS A 10 -9.26 11.21 8.79
CA CYS A 10 -8.22 11.67 7.89
C CYS A 10 -8.40 13.15 7.57
N ALA A 11 -7.42 13.99 7.90
CA ALA A 11 -7.54 15.43 7.60
C ALA A 11 -7.42 15.78 6.10
N ASN A 12 -7.12 14.81 5.23
CA ASN A 12 -7.06 14.99 3.77
C ASN A 12 -8.36 14.62 3.04
N CYS A 13 -9.23 13.80 3.64
CA CYS A 13 -10.46 13.36 2.96
C CYS A 13 -11.68 13.18 3.87
N GLY A 14 -11.52 13.37 5.19
CA GLY A 14 -12.56 13.16 6.18
C GLY A 14 -12.91 11.69 6.44
N ALA A 15 -12.25 10.73 5.78
CA ALA A 15 -12.52 9.32 5.99
C ALA A 15 -12.11 8.86 7.39
N ARG A 16 -12.91 7.99 8.00
CA ARG A 16 -12.58 7.37 9.29
C ARG A 16 -11.37 6.44 9.14
N ILE A 17 -10.37 6.63 9.98
CA ILE A 17 -9.14 5.83 9.96
C ILE A 17 -9.29 4.69 10.99
N PRO A 18 -9.17 3.42 10.58
CA PRO A 18 -9.18 2.30 11.51
C PRO A 18 -7.93 2.30 12.39
N ARG A 19 -8.08 1.88 13.66
CA ARG A 19 -6.97 1.82 14.62
C ARG A 19 -5.83 0.93 14.10
N GLY A 20 -4.61 1.47 14.09
CA GLY A 20 -3.41 0.77 13.60
C GLY A 20 -3.20 0.86 12.08
N ALA A 21 -3.99 1.65 11.36
CA ALA A 21 -3.75 1.93 9.94
C ALA A 21 -2.47 2.76 9.76
N LYS A 22 -1.59 2.30 8.87
CA LYS A 22 -0.35 3.01 8.50
C LYS A 22 -0.60 4.16 7.52
N ALA A 23 -1.74 4.14 6.84
CA ALA A 23 -2.17 5.14 5.87
C ALA A 23 -3.71 5.12 5.78
N CYS A 24 -4.30 6.23 5.35
CA CYS A 24 -5.73 6.35 5.08
C CYS A 24 -6.14 5.38 3.95
N PRO A 25 -7.15 4.52 4.16
CA PRO A 25 -7.57 3.55 3.14
C PRO A 25 -8.22 4.20 1.91
N GLU A 26 -8.73 5.43 2.04
CA GLU A 26 -9.41 6.13 0.94
C GLU A 26 -8.44 6.96 0.10
N CYS A 27 -7.66 7.85 0.73
CA CYS A 27 -6.79 8.78 0.00
C CYS A 27 -5.29 8.45 0.07
N GLY A 28 -4.87 7.53 0.94
CA GLY A 28 -3.47 7.13 1.09
C GLY A 28 -2.59 8.09 1.89
N ALA A 29 -3.16 9.13 2.54
CA ALA A 29 -2.42 9.99 3.45
C ALA A 29 -1.84 9.18 4.62
N ASP A 30 -0.61 9.49 5.02
CA ASP A 30 0.13 8.80 6.07
C ASP A 30 0.90 9.79 6.96
N GLU A 31 1.65 9.26 7.94
CA GLU A 31 2.50 10.06 8.83
C GLU A 31 3.55 10.89 8.09
N ARG A 32 4.04 10.39 6.94
CA ARG A 32 5.06 11.05 6.12
C ARG A 32 4.49 12.26 5.38
N THR A 33 3.22 12.21 5.03
CA THR A 33 2.43 13.36 4.54
C THR A 33 1.88 14.24 5.66
N GLY A 34 2.08 13.85 6.93
CA GLY A 34 1.57 14.55 8.09
C GLY A 34 0.06 14.53 8.23
N TRP A 35 -0.61 13.52 7.65
CA TRP A 35 -2.06 13.33 7.67
C TRP A 35 -2.87 14.60 7.31
N ARG A 36 -2.33 15.50 6.47
CA ARG A 36 -2.84 16.86 6.25
C ARG A 36 -3.53 17.05 4.90
N ASP A 37 -4.37 18.09 4.83
CA ASP A 37 -5.16 18.57 3.69
C ASP A 37 -4.34 19.24 2.55
N SER A 38 -3.01 19.28 2.67
CA SER A 38 -2.15 19.94 1.68
C SER A 38 -0.86 19.17 1.48
N SER A 39 -0.65 18.63 0.29
CA SER A 39 0.63 18.13 -0.17
C SER A 39 1.59 19.30 -0.41
N ILE A 40 2.91 19.07 -0.26
CA ILE A 40 3.96 20.06 -0.62
C ILE A 40 3.79 20.56 -2.08
N TYR A 41 3.07 19.81 -2.92
CA TYR A 41 2.90 20.04 -4.34
C TYR A 41 1.55 20.69 -4.71
N ASP A 42 0.64 20.93 -3.75
CA ASP A 42 -0.71 21.47 -4.04
C ASP A 42 -0.71 22.99 -4.26
N GLY A 43 0.41 23.67 -3.99
CA GLY A 43 0.59 25.11 -4.26
C GLY A 43 1.41 25.41 -5.51
N LEU A 44 1.55 24.44 -6.43
CA LEU A 44 2.28 24.64 -7.68
C LEU A 44 1.39 25.35 -8.69
N ASP A 45 1.90 26.45 -9.25
CA ASP A 45 1.27 27.20 -10.33
C ASP A 45 1.49 26.43 -11.66
N LEU A 46 0.71 25.37 -11.84
CA LEU A 46 0.80 24.49 -13.00
C LEU A 46 0.06 25.12 -14.19
N PRO A 47 0.51 24.89 -15.44
CA PRO A 47 -0.19 25.40 -16.62
C PRO A 47 -1.58 24.78 -16.73
N GLU A 48 -2.55 25.55 -17.23
CA GLU A 48 -3.97 25.19 -17.39
C GLU A 48 -4.20 23.80 -18.04
N SER A 49 -3.31 23.35 -18.92
CA SER A 49 -3.38 22.03 -19.55
C SER A 49 -3.25 20.85 -18.58
N ALA A 50 -2.73 21.06 -17.37
CA ALA A 50 -2.63 20.03 -16.33
C ALA A 50 -3.96 19.77 -15.61
N TYR A 51 -4.88 20.75 -15.60
CA TYR A 51 -6.20 20.66 -14.96
C TYR A 51 -7.32 20.25 -15.93
N ALA A 52 -7.03 20.14 -17.22
CA ALA A 52 -8.01 19.81 -18.25
C ALA A 52 -8.65 18.40 -18.15
N ASP A 53 -8.28 17.60 -17.15
CA ASP A 53 -8.79 16.24 -16.91
C ASP A 53 -9.63 16.14 -15.61
N GLU A 54 -10.45 17.14 -15.33
CA GLU A 54 -11.34 17.17 -14.16
C GLU A 54 -12.53 16.19 -14.23
N ASN A 55 -12.80 15.58 -15.39
CA ASN A 55 -13.89 14.61 -15.57
C ASN A 55 -13.47 13.14 -15.55
N THR A 56 -12.20 12.84 -15.30
CA THR A 56 -11.79 11.45 -15.08
C THR A 56 -12.16 11.06 -13.66
N PRO A 57 -13.08 10.08 -13.45
CA PRO A 57 -13.36 9.57 -12.12
C PRO A 57 -12.04 9.14 -11.51
N ALA A 58 -11.70 9.68 -10.33
CA ALA A 58 -10.50 9.27 -9.59
C ALA A 58 -10.42 7.74 -9.66
N PRO A 59 -9.31 7.17 -10.16
CA PRO A 59 -9.25 5.73 -10.38
C PRO A 59 -9.51 5.08 -9.03
N ARG A 60 -10.62 4.33 -8.93
CA ARG A 60 -10.97 3.56 -7.72
C ARG A 60 -9.70 2.84 -7.31
N ARG A 61 -9.04 3.32 -6.26
CA ARG A 61 -7.79 2.71 -5.78
C ARG A 61 -8.17 1.32 -5.36
N ARG A 62 -7.86 0.38 -6.26
CA ARG A 62 -8.12 -1.03 -6.09
C ARG A 62 -7.51 -1.39 -4.74
N SER A 63 -8.34 -1.81 -3.80
CA SER A 63 -7.90 -2.34 -2.52
C SER A 63 -6.68 -3.21 -2.78
N THR A 64 -5.51 -2.81 -2.30
CA THR A 64 -4.31 -3.62 -2.42
C THR A 64 -4.56 -4.83 -1.53
N ARG A 65 -5.16 -5.86 -2.12
CA ARG A 65 -5.34 -7.17 -1.50
C ARG A 65 -3.92 -7.68 -1.24
N VAL A 66 -3.43 -7.47 -0.01
CA VAL A 66 -2.05 -7.76 0.41
C VAL A 66 -1.71 -9.25 0.41
N ASN A 67 -2.63 -10.12 0.01
CA ASN A 67 -2.52 -11.57 0.17
C ASN A 67 -2.80 -12.30 -1.14
N GLY A 68 -2.09 -11.93 -2.20
CA GLY A 68 -2.13 -12.65 -3.48
C GLY A 68 -0.75 -13.15 -3.86
N LEU A 69 -0.11 -13.96 -2.99
CA LEU A 69 1.13 -14.63 -3.41
C LEU A 69 0.81 -15.45 -4.66
N PRO A 70 1.42 -15.13 -5.82
CA PRO A 70 1.10 -15.82 -7.06
C PRO A 70 1.25 -17.33 -6.88
N TRP A 71 0.34 -18.11 -7.47
CA TRP A 71 0.34 -19.57 -7.35
C TRP A 71 1.70 -20.22 -7.71
N TYR A 72 2.47 -19.59 -8.61
CA TYR A 72 3.79 -20.06 -8.99
C TYR A 72 4.81 -20.02 -7.83
N TRP A 73 4.69 -19.06 -6.90
CA TRP A 73 5.55 -19.02 -5.71
C TRP A 73 5.29 -20.20 -4.78
N TRP A 74 4.03 -20.66 -4.69
CA TRP A 74 3.69 -21.90 -3.98
C TRP A 74 4.32 -23.12 -4.67
N ALA A 75 4.30 -23.17 -6.00
CA ALA A 75 4.95 -24.26 -6.75
C ALA A 75 6.47 -24.28 -6.53
N VAL A 76 7.12 -23.11 -6.56
CA VAL A 76 8.57 -22.98 -6.29
C VAL A 76 8.90 -23.40 -4.85
N ALA A 77 8.12 -22.96 -3.86
CA ALA A 77 8.31 -23.35 -2.48
C ALA A 77 8.18 -24.87 -2.28
N ALA A 78 7.17 -25.50 -2.89
CA ALA A 78 7.00 -26.95 -2.84
C ALA A 78 8.16 -27.71 -3.50
N ALA A 79 8.65 -27.27 -4.66
CA ALA A 79 9.77 -27.89 -5.35
C ALA A 79 11.08 -27.82 -4.53
N LEU A 80 11.37 -26.66 -3.91
CA LEU A 80 12.53 -26.50 -3.04
C LEU A 80 12.45 -27.42 -1.81
N LEU A 81 11.27 -27.53 -1.20
CA LEU A 81 11.04 -28.35 -0.02
C LEU A 81 11.21 -29.85 -0.33
N VAL A 82 10.68 -30.31 -1.47
CA VAL A 82 10.88 -31.69 -1.96
C VAL A 82 12.35 -31.96 -2.27
N GLY A 83 13.04 -31.06 -2.97
CA GLY A 83 14.46 -31.20 -3.26
C GLY A 83 15.32 -31.29 -2.00
N LEU A 84 15.03 -30.46 -0.99
CA LEU A 84 15.69 -30.50 0.31
C LEU A 84 15.45 -31.83 1.04
N LEU A 85 14.22 -32.34 1.03
CA LEU A 85 13.88 -33.63 1.63
C LEU A 85 14.60 -34.79 0.94
N LEU A 86 14.63 -34.81 -0.39
CA LEU A 86 15.34 -35.84 -1.15
C LEU A 86 16.86 -35.79 -0.89
N TRP A 87 17.44 -34.59 -0.84
CA TRP A 87 18.84 -34.40 -0.48
C TRP A 87 19.12 -34.88 0.95
N TRP A 88 18.26 -34.54 1.91
CA TRP A 88 18.43 -34.95 3.31
C TRP A 88 18.30 -36.47 3.47
N LEU A 89 17.29 -37.09 2.85
CA LEU A 89 17.12 -38.55 2.84
C LEU A 89 18.27 -39.28 2.13
N GLY A 90 18.87 -38.66 1.11
CA GLY A 90 20.07 -39.18 0.44
C GLY A 90 21.34 -38.99 1.26
N ALA A 91 21.47 -37.89 2.00
CA ALA A 91 22.60 -37.61 2.88
C ALA A 91 22.57 -38.41 4.19
N LEU A 92 21.39 -38.89 4.61
CA LEU A 92 21.23 -39.78 5.76
C LEU A 92 21.38 -41.28 5.42
N ARG A 93 21.64 -41.62 4.15
CA ARG A 93 21.82 -42.99 3.66
C ARG A 93 23.30 -43.28 3.42
#